data_AF-T1BA93-F1
#
_entry.id   AF-T1BA93-F1
#
_cell.length_a   1.000
_cell.length_b   1.000
_cell.length_c   1.000
_cell.angle_alpha   90.00
_cell.angle_beta   90.00
_cell.angle_gamma   90.00
#
_symmetry.space_group_name_H-M   'P 1'
#
loop_
_entity.id
_entity.type
_entity.pdbx_description
1 polymer ?
#
loop_
_entity_poly.entity_id
_entity_poly.type
_entity_poly.pdbx_seq_one_letter_code
_entity_poly.pdbx_strand_id
1 'polypeptide(L)'
;RILGSTLSLARDGQGKRLDWHRRYEFQHLRRVMQRQTARVADGPLDRSPARSDIALAAERMGLPPVVVAEAEEIYREARVHGLFRGRSLPASVGAAVYAACRRYSIPRTLGEVAVAVNARRSEVGRTFKVVQRGCGLRVPGVGTKAFLTRYAQELALSPKVRSNVESMLDAARHGPGT
;
A
#
# COMPACT_ATOMS: atom_id res chain seq x y z
N ARG A 1 -1.93 40.77 -11.33
CA ARG A 1 -1.69 39.82 -12.45
C ARG A 1 -0.97 38.60 -11.87
N ILE A 2 -1.57 37.41 -11.94
CA ILE A 2 -0.97 36.18 -11.41
C ILE A 2 0.14 35.76 -12.39
N LEU A 3 1.39 35.94 -12.01
CA LEU A 3 2.55 35.44 -12.74
C LEU A 3 2.60 33.92 -12.55
N GLY A 4 2.02 33.17 -13.49
CA GLY A 4 2.12 31.72 -13.51
C GLY A 4 3.58 31.31 -13.70
N SER A 5 4.23 30.86 -12.64
CA SER A 5 5.62 30.36 -12.64
C SER A 5 5.77 28.98 -13.32
N THR A 6 4.89 28.64 -14.27
CA THR A 6 4.87 27.34 -14.94
C THR A 6 5.61 27.44 -16.28
N LEU A 7 6.91 27.12 -16.24
CA LEU A 7 7.68 26.85 -17.46
C LEU A 7 7.11 25.60 -18.15
N SER A 8 6.55 25.77 -19.33
CA SER A 8 6.03 24.66 -20.15
C SER A 8 7.09 24.21 -21.17
N LEU A 9 6.90 23.04 -21.80
CA LEU A 9 7.87 22.49 -22.77
C LEU A 9 8.15 23.41 -23.97
N ALA A 10 7.23 24.34 -24.27
CA ALA A 10 7.30 25.23 -25.42
C ALA A 10 7.25 26.73 -25.08
N ARG A 11 6.96 27.10 -23.82
CA ARG A 11 6.82 28.50 -23.39
C ARG A 11 7.49 28.75 -22.06
N ASP A 12 8.06 29.93 -21.92
CA ASP A 12 8.64 30.40 -20.66
C ASP A 12 7.55 30.79 -19.64
N GLY A 13 7.96 31.18 -18.43
CA GLY A 13 7.06 31.59 -17.34
C GLY A 13 6.41 32.96 -17.58
N GLN A 14 6.79 33.65 -18.66
CA GLN A 14 6.14 34.87 -19.15
C GLN A 14 5.20 34.56 -20.33
N GLY A 15 5.03 33.27 -20.68
CA GLY A 15 4.18 32.80 -21.76
C GLY A 15 4.75 32.96 -23.17
N LYS A 16 5.99 33.48 -23.32
CA LYS A 16 6.67 33.65 -24.61
C LYS A 16 7.15 32.30 -25.13
N ARG A 17 7.04 32.08 -26.45
CA ARG A 17 7.48 30.83 -27.08
C ARG A 17 9.01 30.72 -26.99
N LEU A 18 9.49 29.58 -26.53
CA LEU A 18 10.91 29.27 -26.51
C LEU A 18 11.40 29.01 -27.94
N ASP A 19 12.54 29.59 -28.26
CA ASP A 19 13.31 29.31 -29.47
C ASP A 19 13.81 27.85 -29.48
N TRP A 20 14.10 27.29 -30.65
CA TRP A 20 14.47 25.88 -30.81
C TRP A 20 15.73 25.51 -30.00
N HIS A 21 16.76 26.34 -30.01
CA HIS A 21 17.98 26.12 -29.21
C HIS A 21 17.67 26.06 -27.72
N ARG A 22 16.88 27.03 -27.23
CA ARG A 22 16.46 27.10 -25.81
C ARG A 22 15.59 25.92 -25.40
N ARG A 23 14.77 25.37 -26.31
CA ARG A 23 14.00 24.14 -26.05
C ARG A 23 14.90 22.93 -25.86
N TYR A 24 15.93 22.80 -26.71
CA TYR A 24 16.89 21.70 -26.60
C TYR A 24 17.67 21.77 -25.29
N GLU A 25 18.20 22.94 -24.94
CA GLU A 25 18.87 23.17 -23.66
C GLU A 25 17.95 22.88 -22.48
N PHE A 26 16.70 23.35 -22.51
CA PHE A 26 15.74 23.09 -21.44
C PHE A 26 15.40 21.59 -21.31
N GLN A 27 15.24 20.87 -22.43
CA GLN A 27 15.04 19.42 -22.41
C GLN A 27 16.27 18.68 -21.86
N HIS A 28 17.47 19.13 -22.24
CA HIS A 28 18.72 18.60 -21.72
C HIS A 28 18.83 18.83 -20.20
N LEU A 29 18.67 20.07 -19.75
CA LEU A 29 18.69 20.44 -18.33
C LEU A 29 17.61 19.68 -17.54
N ARG A 30 16.38 19.57 -18.05
CA ARG A 30 15.33 18.78 -17.41
C ARG A 30 15.71 17.31 -17.28
N ARG A 31 16.33 16.72 -18.31
CA ARG A 31 16.81 15.33 -18.28
C ARG A 31 17.94 15.17 -17.26
N VAL A 32 18.87 16.12 -17.18
CA VAL A 32 19.96 16.12 -16.20
C VAL A 32 19.42 16.30 -14.78
N MET A 33 18.51 17.25 -14.56
CA MET A 33 17.85 17.48 -13.28
C MET A 33 17.06 16.24 -12.83
N GLN A 34 16.24 15.63 -13.70
CA GLN A 34 15.52 14.40 -13.38
C GLN A 34 16.47 13.27 -12.94
N ARG A 35 17.65 13.15 -13.56
CA ARG A 35 18.68 12.18 -13.15
C ARG A 35 19.31 12.53 -11.81
N GLN A 36 19.56 13.81 -11.53
CA GLN A 36 20.10 14.25 -10.25
C GLN A 36 19.09 14.11 -9.10
N THR A 37 17.84 14.53 -9.30
CA THR A 37 16.77 14.39 -8.31
C THR A 37 16.41 12.93 -8.05
N ALA A 38 16.53 12.05 -9.06
CA ALA A 38 16.35 10.60 -8.87
C ALA A 38 17.47 9.95 -8.04
N ARG A 39 18.65 10.58 -7.94
CA ARG A 39 19.79 10.08 -7.14
C ARG A 39 19.73 10.51 -5.67
N VAL A 40 19.03 11.58 -5.34
CA VAL A 40 18.81 12.01 -3.96
C VAL A 40 17.68 11.17 -3.37
N ALA A 41 18.04 9.99 -2.86
CA ALA A 41 17.11 9.10 -2.16
C ALA A 41 16.80 9.56 -0.71
N ASP A 42 17.56 10.53 -0.20
CA ASP A 42 17.58 10.98 1.20
C ASP A 42 17.19 12.46 1.36
N GLY A 43 16.01 12.84 0.87
CA GLY A 43 15.37 14.11 1.22
C GLY A 43 14.36 13.94 2.37
N PRO A 44 14.24 14.89 3.32
CA PRO A 44 13.19 14.87 4.32
C PRO A 44 11.86 15.15 3.60
N LEU A 45 10.86 14.29 3.80
CA LEU A 45 9.54 14.26 3.14
C LEU A 45 9.45 13.59 1.74
N ASP A 46 9.38 12.26 1.76
CA ASP A 46 8.11 11.54 1.61
C ASP A 46 7.15 11.89 0.44
N ARG A 47 7.68 11.99 -0.78
CA ARG A 47 6.96 11.63 -2.02
C ARG A 47 7.54 10.34 -2.61
N SER A 48 7.59 9.29 -1.79
CA SER A 48 7.84 7.97 -2.35
C SER A 48 6.58 7.54 -3.13
N PRO A 49 6.71 6.94 -4.33
CA PRO A 49 5.56 6.35 -5.04
C PRO A 49 4.80 5.36 -4.14
N ALA A 50 5.47 4.78 -3.14
CA ALA A 50 4.86 3.94 -2.12
C ALA A 50 3.73 4.61 -1.34
N ARG A 51 3.85 5.90 -0.99
CA ARG A 51 2.82 6.58 -0.19
C ARG A 51 1.51 6.70 -0.95
N SER A 52 1.57 7.13 -2.20
CA SER A 52 0.41 7.17 -3.09
C SER A 52 -0.17 5.78 -3.34
N ASP A 53 0.69 4.76 -3.50
CA ASP A 53 0.25 3.39 -3.73
C ASP A 53 -0.41 2.78 -2.48
N ILE A 54 0.08 3.09 -1.28
CA ILE A 54 -0.54 2.70 0.00
C ILE A 54 -1.93 3.32 0.12
N ALA A 55 -2.05 4.63 -0.15
CA ALA A 55 -3.34 5.32 -0.12
C ALA A 55 -4.33 4.73 -1.13
N LEU A 56 -3.89 4.47 -2.37
CA LEU A 56 -4.72 3.86 -3.41
C LEU A 56 -5.15 2.44 -3.05
N ALA A 57 -4.25 1.63 -2.48
CA ALA A 57 -4.56 0.27 -2.04
C ALA A 57 -5.58 0.29 -0.89
N ALA A 58 -5.45 1.24 0.04
CA ALA A 58 -6.37 1.42 1.14
C ALA A 58 -7.77 1.85 0.67
N GLU A 59 -7.84 2.79 -0.28
CA GLU A 59 -9.09 3.24 -0.89
C GLU A 59 -9.82 2.08 -1.58
N ARG A 60 -9.11 1.29 -2.40
CA ARG A 60 -9.66 0.10 -3.07
C ARG A 60 -10.23 -0.94 -2.11
N MET A 61 -9.72 -1.00 -0.89
CA MET A 61 -10.14 -1.94 0.15
C MET A 61 -11.07 -1.32 1.20
N GLY A 62 -11.40 -0.03 1.10
CA GLY A 62 -12.20 0.69 2.08
C GLY A 62 -11.60 0.70 3.49
N LEU A 63 -10.28 0.84 3.61
CA LEU A 63 -9.59 0.84 4.91
C LEU A 63 -9.70 2.21 5.60
N PRO A 64 -9.80 2.26 6.95
CA PRO A 64 -9.83 3.51 7.68
C PRO A 64 -8.47 4.22 7.66
N PRO A 65 -8.43 5.55 7.82
CA PRO A 65 -7.20 6.35 7.72
C PRO A 65 -6.13 5.97 8.74
N VAL A 66 -6.54 5.46 9.92
CA VAL A 66 -5.64 4.96 10.96
C VAL A 66 -4.75 3.82 10.45
N VAL A 67 -5.29 2.94 9.60
CA VAL A 67 -4.55 1.81 9.02
C VAL A 67 -3.59 2.28 7.94
N VAL A 68 -3.96 3.34 7.22
CA VAL A 68 -3.10 3.97 6.20
C VAL A 68 -1.85 4.55 6.85
N ALA A 69 -2.03 5.33 7.91
CA ALA A 69 -0.93 5.92 8.67
C ALA A 69 0.01 4.84 9.24
N GLU A 70 -0.55 3.76 9.77
CA GLU A 70 0.22 2.62 10.25
C GLU A 70 0.99 1.91 9.14
N ALA A 71 0.37 1.71 7.97
CA ALA A 71 1.05 1.11 6.82
C ALA A 71 2.20 1.99 6.32
N GLU A 72 2.03 3.32 6.33
CA GLU A 72 3.11 4.27 6.03
C GLU A 72 4.27 4.16 7.03
N GLU A 73 3.97 4.04 8.33
CA GLU A 73 4.98 3.87 9.38
C GLU A 73 5.79 2.58 9.20
N ILE A 74 5.09 1.44 9.05
CA ILE A 74 5.71 0.13 8.83
C ILE A 74 6.55 0.13 7.56
N TYR A 75 6.06 0.77 6.49
CA TYR A 75 6.82 0.88 5.25
C TYR A 75 8.11 1.70 5.44
N ARG A 76 8.04 2.82 6.17
CA ARG A 76 9.20 3.67 6.44
C ARG A 76 10.25 2.92 7.25
N GLU A 77 9.83 2.26 8.33
CA GLU A 77 10.70 1.45 9.18
C GLU A 77 11.37 0.32 8.38
N ALA A 78 10.59 -0.46 7.63
CA ALA A 78 11.11 -1.56 6.82
C ALA A 78 12.06 -1.09 5.71
N ARG A 79 11.84 0.11 5.16
CA ARG A 79 12.72 0.75 4.18
C ARG A 79 14.05 1.18 4.81
N VAL A 80 14.04 1.76 6.01
CA VAL A 80 15.25 2.15 6.76
C VAL A 80 16.12 0.92 7.05
N HIS A 81 15.50 -0.18 7.46
CA HIS A 81 16.20 -1.47 7.65
C HIS A 81 16.57 -2.18 6.34
N GLY A 82 16.19 -1.63 5.18
CA GLY A 82 16.53 -2.18 3.88
C GLY A 82 15.90 -3.55 3.58
N LEU A 83 14.73 -3.85 4.18
CA LEU A 83 14.04 -5.14 4.07
C LEU A 83 13.39 -5.36 2.69
N PHE A 84 13.20 -4.29 1.91
CA PHE A 84 12.59 -4.32 0.58
C PHE A 84 13.59 -4.51 -0.57
N ARG A 85 14.89 -4.69 -0.29
CA ARG A 85 15.91 -4.89 -1.34
C ARG A 85 15.59 -6.13 -2.18
N GLY A 86 15.55 -5.97 -3.50
CA GLY A 86 15.24 -7.05 -4.45
C GLY A 86 13.75 -7.43 -4.53
N ARG A 87 12.84 -6.61 -3.98
CA ARG A 87 11.39 -6.82 -4.06
C ARG A 87 10.73 -5.74 -4.93
N SER A 88 9.61 -6.09 -5.56
CA SER A 88 8.83 -5.10 -6.30
C SER A 88 8.19 -4.09 -5.34
N LEU A 89 7.98 -2.87 -5.83
CA LEU A 89 7.28 -1.83 -5.08
C LEU A 89 5.85 -2.27 -4.67
N PRO A 90 5.02 -2.85 -5.57
CA PRO A 90 3.71 -3.36 -5.21
C PRO A 90 3.73 -4.41 -4.11
N ALA A 91 4.68 -5.36 -4.14
CA ALA A 91 4.79 -6.37 -3.10
C ALA A 91 5.21 -5.79 -1.75
N SER A 92 6.03 -4.74 -1.76
CA SER A 92 6.47 -4.02 -0.56
C SER A 92 5.32 -3.23 0.08
N VAL A 93 4.56 -2.50 -0.75
CA VAL A 93 3.33 -1.80 -0.34
C VAL A 93 2.30 -2.79 0.21
N GLY A 94 2.01 -3.87 -0.52
CA GLY A 94 1.07 -4.90 -0.09
C GLY A 94 1.46 -5.57 1.23
N ALA A 95 2.77 -5.79 1.46
CA ALA A 95 3.25 -6.34 2.73
C ALA A 95 3.03 -5.38 3.91
N ALA A 96 3.29 -4.08 3.74
CA ALA A 96 3.07 -3.07 4.77
C ALA A 96 1.58 -2.92 5.10
N VAL A 97 0.73 -2.82 4.08
CA VAL A 97 -0.73 -2.73 4.26
C VAL A 97 -1.29 -3.99 4.94
N TYR A 98 -0.85 -5.18 4.53
CA TYR A 98 -1.28 -6.42 5.16
C TYR A 98 -0.85 -6.50 6.63
N ALA A 99 0.37 -6.05 6.97
CA ALA A 99 0.84 -5.99 8.34
C ALA A 99 -0.01 -5.03 9.20
N ALA A 100 -0.31 -3.84 8.68
CA ALA A 100 -1.17 -2.85 9.35
C ALA A 100 -2.58 -3.40 9.59
N CYS A 101 -3.21 -4.00 8.57
CA CYS A 101 -4.53 -4.64 8.69
C CYS A 101 -4.56 -5.67 9.82
N ARG A 102 -3.51 -6.50 9.94
CA ARG A 102 -3.45 -7.51 10.99
C ARG A 102 -3.18 -6.94 12.37
N ARG A 103 -2.42 -5.84 12.51
CA ARG A 103 -2.25 -5.15 13.80
C ARG A 103 -3.58 -4.64 14.34
N TYR A 104 -4.43 -4.09 13.48
CA TYR A 104 -5.77 -3.61 13.85
C TYR A 104 -6.86 -4.70 13.82
N SER A 105 -6.49 -5.98 13.68
CA SER A 105 -7.43 -7.10 13.60
C SER A 105 -8.51 -6.96 12.51
N ILE A 106 -8.20 -6.22 11.44
CA ILE A 106 -9.12 -6.04 10.30
C ILE A 106 -9.02 -7.29 9.42
N PRO A 107 -10.15 -7.99 9.16
CA PRO A 107 -10.16 -9.19 8.35
C PRO A 107 -9.91 -8.83 6.89
N ARG A 108 -8.65 -8.97 6.45
CA ARG A 108 -8.22 -8.88 5.05
C ARG A 108 -7.35 -10.08 4.72
N THR A 109 -7.62 -10.73 3.59
CA THR A 109 -6.84 -11.89 3.15
C THR A 109 -5.62 -11.45 2.34
N LEU A 110 -4.59 -12.29 2.29
CA LEU A 110 -3.43 -12.04 1.41
C LEU A 110 -3.82 -11.93 -0.07
N GLY A 111 -4.88 -12.64 -0.49
CA GLY A 111 -5.37 -12.57 -1.87
C GLY A 111 -5.98 -11.20 -2.19
N GLU A 112 -6.83 -10.69 -1.30
CA GLU A 112 -7.46 -9.36 -1.45
C GLU A 112 -6.40 -8.25 -1.53
N VAL A 113 -5.42 -8.27 -0.62
CA VAL A 113 -4.35 -7.28 -0.63
C VAL A 113 -3.53 -7.36 -1.93
N ALA A 114 -3.19 -8.58 -2.38
CA ALA A 114 -2.44 -8.79 -3.61
C ALA A 114 -3.16 -8.26 -4.84
N VAL A 115 -4.49 -8.44 -4.92
CA VAL A 115 -5.33 -7.85 -5.97
C VAL A 115 -5.32 -6.32 -5.89
N ALA A 116 -5.47 -5.75 -4.68
CA ALA A 116 -5.51 -4.31 -4.49
C ALA A 116 -4.23 -3.59 -4.95
N VAL A 117 -3.06 -4.23 -4.78
CA VAL A 117 -1.76 -3.67 -5.22
C VAL A 117 -1.32 -4.16 -6.59
N ASN A 118 -2.09 -5.03 -7.27
CA ASN A 118 -1.69 -5.68 -8.53
C ASN A 118 -0.35 -6.42 -8.44
N ALA A 119 -0.19 -7.27 -7.42
CA ALA A 119 1.00 -8.09 -7.20
C ALA A 119 0.64 -9.57 -7.06
N ARG A 120 1.65 -10.45 -7.20
CA ARG A 120 1.44 -11.89 -6.98
C ARG A 120 1.28 -12.17 -5.48
N ARG A 121 0.25 -12.95 -5.10
CA ARG A 121 -0.01 -13.37 -3.72
C ARG A 121 1.23 -13.97 -3.03
N SER A 122 2.00 -14.79 -3.75
CA SER A 122 3.22 -15.42 -3.22
C SER A 122 4.33 -14.40 -2.92
N GLU A 123 4.44 -13.35 -3.72
CA GLU A 123 5.43 -12.29 -3.55
C GLU A 123 5.11 -11.41 -2.35
N VAL A 124 3.84 -11.01 -2.20
CA VAL A 124 3.34 -10.27 -1.03
C VAL A 124 3.56 -11.08 0.25
N GLY A 125 3.19 -12.37 0.23
CA GLY A 125 3.36 -13.25 1.39
C GLY A 125 4.82 -13.47 1.81
N ARG A 126 5.74 -13.63 0.84
CA ARG A 126 7.18 -13.73 1.13
C ARG A 126 7.73 -12.42 1.68
N THR A 127 7.27 -11.28 1.17
CA THR A 127 7.74 -9.95 1.59
C THR A 127 7.22 -9.64 2.99
N PHE A 128 5.95 -9.93 3.27
CA PHE A 128 5.36 -9.83 4.60
C PHE A 128 6.15 -10.62 5.65
N LYS A 129 6.54 -11.87 5.37
CA LYS A 129 7.33 -12.67 6.31
C LYS A 129 8.70 -12.05 6.64
N VAL A 130 9.33 -11.39 5.67
CA VAL A 130 10.61 -10.69 5.87
C VAL A 130 10.40 -9.44 6.71
N VAL A 131 9.40 -8.62 6.37
CA VAL A 131 9.05 -7.41 7.12
C VAL A 131 8.67 -7.74 8.56
N GLN A 132 7.81 -8.75 8.76
CA GLN A 132 7.38 -9.19 10.09
C GLN A 132 8.58 -9.57 10.98
N ARG A 133 9.56 -10.29 10.42
CA ARG A 133 10.77 -10.68 11.15
C ARG A 133 11.73 -9.53 11.36
N GLY A 134 11.94 -8.69 10.34
CA GLY A 134 12.90 -7.60 10.38
C GLY A 134 12.47 -6.41 11.26
N CYS A 135 11.18 -6.09 11.28
CA CYS A 135 10.61 -5.03 12.13
C CYS A 135 10.10 -5.55 13.49
N GLY A 136 10.28 -6.84 13.80
CA GLY A 136 9.82 -7.42 15.07
C GLY A 136 8.32 -7.31 15.34
N LEU A 137 7.49 -7.22 14.28
CA LEU A 137 6.07 -6.95 14.40
C LEU A 137 5.33 -8.12 15.06
N ARG A 138 4.67 -7.85 16.19
CA ARG A 138 3.72 -8.78 16.81
C ARG A 138 2.39 -8.71 16.06
N VAL A 139 2.22 -9.65 15.14
CA VAL A 139 1.04 -9.72 14.26
C VAL A 139 0.13 -10.85 14.73
N PRO A 140 -1.01 -10.56 15.40
CA PRO A 140 -1.91 -11.58 15.90
C PRO A 140 -2.61 -12.34 14.76
N GLY A 141 -3.00 -13.59 15.05
CA GLY A 141 -3.92 -14.38 14.22
C GLY A 141 -5.26 -13.66 14.06
N VAL A 142 -5.76 -13.54 12.83
CA VAL A 142 -7.14 -13.05 12.64
C VAL A 142 -8.10 -14.23 12.78
N GLY A 143 -9.08 -14.10 13.66
CA GLY A 143 -10.08 -15.14 13.90
C GLY A 143 -11.02 -15.33 12.70
N THR A 144 -11.45 -16.57 12.45
CA THR A 144 -12.39 -16.93 11.38
C THR A 144 -13.73 -16.18 11.49
N LYS A 145 -14.21 -15.92 12.72
CA LYS A 145 -15.44 -15.18 12.98
C LYS A 145 -15.42 -13.76 12.38
N ALA A 146 -14.29 -13.06 12.44
CA ALA A 146 -14.16 -11.71 11.88
C ALA A 146 -14.35 -11.69 10.35
N PHE A 147 -13.82 -12.70 9.65
CA PHE A 147 -14.04 -12.85 8.21
C PHE A 147 -15.50 -13.12 7.88
N LEU A 148 -16.17 -13.97 8.67
CA LEU A 148 -17.59 -14.27 8.49
C LEU A 148 -18.45 -13.02 8.62
N THR A 149 -18.23 -12.22 9.67
CA THR A 149 -19.01 -10.98 9.89
C THR A 149 -18.90 -10.05 8.68
N ARG A 150 -17.68 -9.86 8.15
CA ARG A 150 -17.46 -9.04 6.97
C ARG A 150 -18.14 -9.61 5.72
N TYR A 151 -17.90 -10.89 5.40
CA TYR A 151 -18.47 -11.49 4.18
C TYR A 151 -20.00 -11.54 4.23
N ALA A 152 -20.59 -11.74 5.42
CA ALA A 152 -22.02 -11.67 5.60
C ALA A 152 -22.58 -10.28 5.31
N GLN A 153 -21.85 -9.21 5.67
CA GLN A 153 -22.22 -7.84 5.34
C GLN A 153 -22.07 -7.54 3.85
N GLU A 154 -20.93 -7.92 3.24
CA GLU A 154 -20.65 -7.70 1.81
C GLU A 154 -21.65 -8.44 0.90
N LEU A 155 -22.09 -9.65 1.29
CA LEU A 155 -23.05 -10.46 0.54
C LEU A 155 -24.51 -10.21 0.95
N ALA A 156 -24.78 -9.26 1.88
CA ALA A 156 -26.10 -8.97 2.43
C ALA A 156 -26.86 -10.23 2.92
N LEU A 157 -26.15 -11.14 3.61
CA LEU A 157 -26.74 -12.38 4.11
C LEU A 157 -27.71 -12.13 5.26
N SER A 158 -28.73 -12.98 5.36
CA SER A 158 -29.69 -12.90 6.47
C SER A 158 -29.02 -13.25 7.81
N PRO A 159 -29.49 -12.66 8.93
CA PRO A 159 -28.95 -12.96 10.27
C PRO A 159 -29.03 -14.46 10.63
N LYS A 160 -30.05 -15.16 10.10
CA LYS A 160 -30.24 -16.60 10.32
C LYS A 160 -29.11 -17.43 9.70
N VAL A 161 -28.69 -17.10 8.47
CA VAL A 161 -27.57 -17.78 7.82
C VAL A 161 -26.28 -17.54 8.59
N ARG A 162 -26.04 -16.31 9.06
CA ARG A 162 -24.87 -15.98 9.89
C ARG A 162 -24.83 -16.82 11.18
N SER A 163 -25.94 -16.85 11.93
CA SER A 163 -26.05 -17.62 13.17
C SER A 163 -25.83 -19.12 12.96
N ASN A 164 -26.34 -19.67 11.85
CA ASN A 164 -26.13 -21.08 11.50
C ASN A 164 -24.64 -21.35 11.23
N VAL A 165 -23.98 -20.51 10.42
CA VAL A 165 -22.55 -20.67 10.11
C VAL A 165 -21.68 -20.49 11.37
N GLU A 166 -22.01 -19.55 12.25
CA GLU A 166 -21.35 -19.39 13.55
C GLU A 166 -21.45 -20.67 14.39
N SER A 167 -22.64 -21.27 14.47
CA SER A 167 -22.87 -22.52 15.19
C SER A 167 -22.07 -23.68 14.59
N MET A 168 -22.01 -23.79 13.25
CA MET A 168 -21.20 -24.80 12.55
C MET A 168 -19.70 -24.61 12.80
N LEU A 169 -19.21 -23.37 12.82
CA LEU A 169 -17.81 -23.06 13.13
C LEU A 169 -17.45 -23.40 14.57
N ASP A 170 -18.37 -23.14 15.51
CA ASP A 170 -18.16 -23.48 16.91
C ASP A 170 -18.21 -25.00 17.10
N ALA A 171 -19.15 -25.72 16.48
CA ALA A 171 -19.15 -27.19 16.48
C ALA A 171 -17.85 -27.78 15.89
N ALA A 172 -17.35 -27.24 14.78
CA ALA A 172 -16.11 -27.71 14.15
C ALA A 172 -14.86 -27.47 15.02
N ARG A 173 -14.87 -26.45 15.88
CA ARG A 173 -13.77 -26.18 16.84
C ARG A 173 -13.77 -27.14 18.01
N HIS A 174 -14.94 -27.59 18.45
CA HIS A 174 -15.08 -28.50 19.58
C HIS A 174 -15.02 -29.98 19.16
N GLY A 175 -15.17 -30.27 17.86
CA GLY A 175 -15.22 -31.62 17.32
C GLY A 175 -16.46 -32.39 17.79
N PRO A 176 -16.89 -33.45 17.09
CA PRO A 176 -17.68 -34.48 17.74
C PRO A 176 -16.79 -35.08 18.84
N GLY A 177 -17.17 -34.90 20.10
CA GLY A 177 -16.43 -35.45 21.23
C GLY A 177 -16.49 -36.97 21.22
N THR A 178 -15.47 -37.62 20.64
CA THR A 178 -14.76 -38.86 21.03
C THR A 178 -13.88 -39.30 19.88
#